data_AF-A0A925MQL9-F1
#
_entry.id   AF-A0A925MQL9-F1
#
_cell.length_a   1.000
_cell.length_b   1.000
_cell.length_c   1.000
_cell.angle_alpha   90.00
_cell.angle_beta   90.00
_cell.angle_gamma   90.00
#
_symmetry.space_group_name_H-M   'P 1'
#
loop_
_entity.id
_entity.type
_entity.pdbx_description
1 polymer ?
#
loop_
_entity_poly.entity_id
_entity_poly.type
_entity_poly.pdbx_seq_one_letter_code
_entity_poly.pdbx_strand_id
1 'polypeptide(L)'
;MLKQVRVAVLCLAASMFLSMQSFADADLTEIETKWLRAAEPVLEHARQQGLAIDVIVRPDSKAGDVPLSMGVRDQRCKLVLAMRNNPDAEKVLLTAPATQHAILIEAMTAHEVAHCWRFANGIWHALPAGFVEATNDEDKDGALAQRKREMRATQREEGFADLVGLAWTQQHHPEHYEQLHTWLTELRSDQPLAGSYHDTRVWIALAKHPSAFTRGESLFDEAFALWIKGLRFEH
;
A
#
# COMPACT_ATOMS: atom_id res chain seq x y z
N MET A 1 1.67 -85.04 16.93
CA MET A 1 2.11 -84.74 18.30
C MET A 1 2.42 -83.25 18.38
N LEU A 2 1.88 -82.58 19.42
CA LEU A 2 2.17 -81.23 19.92
C LEU A 2 1.94 -80.03 18.97
N LYS A 3 1.38 -78.89 19.39
CA LYS A 3 0.55 -78.49 20.53
C LYS A 3 0.06 -77.08 20.15
N GLN A 4 -1.22 -76.80 20.35
CA GLN A 4 -1.78 -75.46 20.20
C GLN A 4 -1.16 -74.49 21.21
N VAL A 5 -0.90 -73.25 20.80
CA VAL A 5 -0.88 -72.10 21.71
C VAL A 5 -1.76 -71.02 21.10
N ARG A 6 -2.92 -70.81 21.74
CA ARG A 6 -3.74 -69.62 21.61
C ARG A 6 -3.13 -68.53 22.50
N VAL A 7 -2.95 -67.33 21.98
CA VAL A 7 -2.94 -66.11 22.79
C VAL A 7 -3.91 -65.14 22.13
N ALA A 8 -4.82 -64.64 22.95
CA ALA A 8 -5.91 -63.77 22.59
C ALA A 8 -5.65 -62.35 23.13
N VAL A 9 -6.31 -61.39 22.48
CA VAL A 9 -6.71 -60.06 22.97
C VAL A 9 -5.60 -59.00 23.09
N LEU A 10 -5.70 -57.94 22.30
CA LEU A 10 -6.07 -56.61 22.83
C LEU A 10 -6.50 -55.67 21.69
N CYS A 11 -7.76 -55.22 21.78
CA CYS A 11 -8.29 -54.12 20.98
C CYS A 11 -7.56 -52.82 21.32
N LEU A 12 -6.96 -52.16 20.34
CA LEU A 12 -6.69 -50.72 20.40
C LEU A 12 -7.54 -50.02 19.34
N ALA A 13 -8.74 -49.59 19.75
CA ALA A 13 -9.44 -48.51 19.09
C ALA A 13 -8.74 -47.21 19.49
N ALA A 14 -7.76 -46.78 18.67
CA ALA A 14 -7.17 -45.46 18.81
C ALA A 14 -8.15 -44.44 18.20
N SER A 15 -8.92 -43.80 19.07
CA SER A 15 -9.79 -42.67 18.75
C SER A 15 -8.99 -41.56 18.09
N MET A 16 -9.14 -41.41 16.77
CA MET A 16 -8.80 -40.19 16.05
C MET A 16 -9.72 -39.08 16.53
N PHE A 17 -9.35 -38.41 17.61
CA PHE A 17 -9.83 -37.06 17.88
C PHE A 17 -9.22 -36.16 16.82
N LEU A 18 -9.96 -35.93 15.73
CA LEU A 18 -9.73 -34.77 14.88
C LEU A 18 -9.84 -33.54 15.78
N SER A 19 -8.70 -32.95 16.09
CA SER A 19 -8.61 -31.58 16.58
C SER A 19 -9.21 -30.69 15.50
N MET A 20 -10.51 -30.38 15.60
CA MET A 20 -11.04 -29.20 14.93
C MET A 20 -10.34 -28.01 15.57
N GLN A 21 -9.25 -27.57 14.96
CA GLN A 21 -8.73 -26.25 15.19
C GLN A 21 -9.82 -25.30 14.70
N SER A 22 -10.65 -24.82 15.62
CA SER A 22 -11.42 -23.60 15.39
C SER A 22 -10.38 -22.53 15.07
N PHE A 23 -10.24 -22.21 13.78
CA PHE A 23 -9.71 -20.92 13.41
C PHE A 23 -10.61 -19.93 14.12
N ALA A 24 -10.07 -19.18 15.07
CA ALA A 24 -10.75 -17.99 15.54
C ALA A 24 -10.96 -17.16 14.29
N ASP A 25 -12.21 -17.07 13.83
CA ASP A 25 -12.58 -16.05 12.87
C ASP A 25 -12.09 -14.75 13.50
N ALA A 26 -11.16 -14.07 12.84
CA ALA A 26 -10.71 -12.79 13.32
C ALA A 26 -11.97 -11.92 13.38
N ASP A 27 -12.38 -11.52 14.59
CA ASP A 27 -13.58 -10.71 14.77
C ASP A 27 -13.28 -9.31 14.22
N LEU A 28 -13.52 -9.16 12.91
CA LEU A 28 -13.33 -7.93 12.17
C LEU A 28 -14.51 -7.00 12.45
N THR A 29 -14.20 -5.75 12.75
CA THR A 29 -15.20 -4.69 12.82
C THR A 29 -15.81 -4.42 11.44
N GLU A 30 -16.93 -3.70 11.42
CA GLU A 30 -17.56 -3.27 10.17
C GLU A 30 -16.62 -2.41 9.30
N ILE A 31 -15.86 -1.51 9.92
CA ILE A 31 -14.89 -0.65 9.22
C ILE A 31 -13.77 -1.51 8.62
N GLU A 32 -13.17 -2.42 9.38
CA GLU A 32 -12.12 -3.32 8.89
C GLU A 32 -12.65 -4.18 7.72
N THR A 33 -13.87 -4.73 7.85
CA THR A 33 -14.52 -5.50 6.80
C THR A 33 -14.75 -4.67 5.53
N LYS A 34 -15.22 -3.43 5.68
CA LYS A 34 -15.44 -2.50 4.56
C LYS A 34 -14.15 -2.22 3.80
N TRP A 35 -13.08 -1.89 4.53
CA TRP A 35 -11.78 -1.57 3.95
C TRP A 35 -11.15 -2.78 3.26
N LEU A 36 -11.18 -3.96 3.90
CA LEU A 36 -10.64 -5.18 3.30
C LEU A 36 -11.39 -5.58 2.04
N ARG A 37 -12.72 -5.48 2.04
CA ARG A 37 -13.53 -5.80 0.86
C ARG A 37 -13.21 -4.87 -0.31
N ALA A 38 -13.07 -3.57 -0.04
CA ALA A 38 -12.73 -2.59 -1.07
C ALA A 38 -11.28 -2.72 -1.55
N ALA A 39 -10.33 -3.09 -0.67
CA ALA A 39 -8.93 -3.30 -1.02
C ALA A 39 -8.68 -4.56 -1.87
N GLU A 40 -9.59 -5.54 -1.81
CA GLU A 40 -9.37 -6.88 -2.38
C GLU A 40 -9.02 -6.91 -3.87
N PRO A 41 -9.66 -6.12 -4.77
CA PRO A 41 -9.27 -6.11 -6.19
C PRO A 41 -7.80 -5.73 -6.41
N VAL A 42 -7.31 -4.75 -5.64
CA VAL A 42 -5.92 -4.29 -5.71
C VAL A 42 -4.97 -5.36 -5.15
N LEU A 43 -5.34 -5.97 -4.02
CA LEU A 43 -4.56 -7.05 -3.41
C LEU A 43 -4.47 -8.27 -4.33
N GLU A 44 -5.56 -8.60 -5.02
CA GLU A 44 -5.57 -9.68 -6.00
C GLU A 44 -4.66 -9.37 -7.19
N HIS A 45 -4.71 -8.13 -7.70
CA HIS A 45 -3.74 -7.69 -8.71
C HIS A 45 -2.30 -7.81 -8.22
N ALA A 46 -2.01 -7.36 -7.00
CA ALA A 46 -0.67 -7.47 -6.41
C ALA A 46 -0.18 -8.93 -6.33
N ARG A 47 -1.06 -9.87 -5.95
CA ARG A 47 -0.77 -11.31 -5.92
C ARG A 47 -0.47 -11.85 -7.32
N GLN A 48 -1.22 -11.43 -8.33
CA GLN A 48 -0.97 -11.82 -9.73
C GLN A 48 0.38 -11.31 -10.25
N GLN A 49 0.86 -10.18 -9.73
CA GLN A 49 2.20 -9.64 -9.99
C GLN A 49 3.30 -10.29 -9.13
N GLY A 50 2.96 -11.30 -8.32
CA GLY A 50 3.92 -12.02 -7.47
C GLY A 50 4.34 -11.28 -6.20
N LEU A 51 3.63 -10.21 -5.80
CA LEU A 51 3.95 -9.48 -4.58
C LEU A 51 3.48 -10.25 -3.34
N ALA A 52 4.41 -10.55 -2.44
CA ALA A 52 4.12 -11.20 -1.17
C ALA A 52 3.69 -10.19 -0.10
N ILE A 53 2.39 -9.93 -0.02
CA ILE A 53 1.77 -9.01 0.94
C ILE A 53 1.00 -9.79 2.00
N ASP A 54 1.36 -9.58 3.27
CA ASP A 54 0.57 -10.02 4.41
C ASP A 54 -0.35 -8.89 4.88
N VAL A 55 -1.63 -9.18 5.03
CA VAL A 55 -2.60 -8.23 5.57
C VAL A 55 -2.65 -8.38 7.08
N ILE A 56 -2.39 -7.30 7.79
CA ILE A 56 -2.35 -7.25 9.26
C ILE A 56 -3.41 -6.29 9.75
N VAL A 57 -4.47 -6.81 10.37
CA VAL A 57 -5.46 -5.99 11.08
C VAL A 57 -4.99 -5.82 12.51
N ARG A 58 -4.71 -4.58 12.92
CA ARG A 58 -4.25 -4.32 14.27
C ARG A 58 -5.42 -4.41 15.25
N PRO A 59 -5.25 -5.10 16.39
CA PRO A 59 -6.30 -5.21 17.40
C PRO A 59 -6.59 -3.87 18.09
N ASP A 60 -5.66 -2.92 18.02
CA ASP A 60 -5.83 -1.56 18.50
C ASP A 60 -4.89 -0.59 17.77
N SER A 61 -5.33 0.65 17.59
CA SER A 61 -4.52 1.74 17.04
C SER A 61 -3.78 2.51 18.12
N LYS A 62 -2.74 3.21 17.74
CA LYS A 62 -1.96 4.14 18.59
C LYS A 62 -2.16 5.56 18.08
N ALA A 63 -1.92 6.53 18.95
CA ALA A 63 -1.91 7.93 18.55
C ALA A 63 -0.91 8.14 17.39
N GLY A 64 -1.40 8.72 16.29
CA GLY A 64 -0.62 8.98 15.09
C GLY A 64 -0.56 7.83 14.08
N ASP A 65 -1.22 6.69 14.35
CA ASP A 65 -1.35 5.63 13.33
C ASP A 65 -2.24 6.12 12.19
N VAL A 66 -1.73 6.03 10.96
CA VAL A 66 -2.55 6.19 9.76
C VAL A 66 -3.45 4.95 9.57
N PRO A 67 -4.66 5.10 9.00
CA PRO A 67 -5.62 4.00 8.91
C PRO A 67 -5.12 2.79 8.11
N LEU A 68 -4.39 3.06 7.03
CA LEU A 68 -3.79 2.08 6.12
C LEU A 68 -2.32 2.44 5.92
N SER A 69 -1.42 1.46 5.97
CA SER A 69 0.00 1.67 5.71
C SER A 69 0.70 0.42 5.20
N MET A 70 1.77 0.61 4.45
CA MET A 70 2.70 -0.45 4.05
C MET A 70 3.94 -0.45 4.96
N GLY A 71 4.23 -1.62 5.54
CA GLY A 71 5.48 -1.91 6.23
C GLY A 71 6.24 -3.05 5.58
N VAL A 72 7.52 -3.19 5.91
CA VAL A 72 8.33 -4.34 5.53
C VAL A 72 8.85 -5.03 6.77
N ARG A 73 8.68 -6.34 6.84
CA ARG A 73 9.25 -7.17 7.92
C ARG A 73 9.56 -8.57 7.40
N ASP A 74 10.75 -9.05 7.72
CA ASP A 74 11.24 -10.38 7.31
C ASP A 74 11.18 -10.58 5.79
N GLN A 75 11.57 -9.54 5.03
CA GLN A 75 11.54 -9.48 3.56
C GLN A 75 10.13 -9.60 2.94
N ARG A 76 9.07 -9.45 3.74
CA ARG A 76 7.69 -9.46 3.28
C ARG A 76 7.02 -8.12 3.53
N CYS A 77 6.19 -7.72 2.59
CA CYS A 77 5.34 -6.54 2.70
C CYS A 77 4.19 -6.82 3.67
N LYS A 78 3.83 -5.82 4.47
CA LYS A 78 2.77 -5.88 5.48
C LYS A 78 1.81 -4.73 5.20
N LEU A 79 0.63 -5.03 4.65
CA LEU A 79 -0.45 -4.04 4.58
C LEU A 79 -1.14 -4.00 5.95
N VAL A 80 -0.94 -2.93 6.69
CA VAL A 80 -1.41 -2.78 8.06
C VAL A 80 -2.66 -1.91 8.08
N LEU A 81 -3.76 -2.45 8.63
CA LEU A 81 -4.98 -1.73 8.92
C LEU A 81 -5.02 -1.39 10.42
N ALA A 82 -4.98 -0.09 10.74
CA ALA A 82 -5.06 0.43 12.09
C ALA A 82 -6.38 1.19 12.28
N MET A 83 -7.51 0.49 12.11
CA MET A 83 -8.85 1.08 12.10
C MET A 83 -9.49 1.14 13.49
N ARG A 84 -9.31 0.08 14.28
CA ARG A 84 -10.00 -0.06 15.58
C ARG A 84 -9.55 1.03 16.55
N ASN A 85 -10.53 1.70 17.15
CA ASN A 85 -10.35 2.85 18.03
C ASN A 85 -9.52 4.01 17.42
N ASN A 86 -9.33 4.03 16.10
CA ASN A 86 -8.62 5.11 15.44
C ASN A 86 -9.61 6.22 15.09
N PRO A 87 -9.54 7.40 15.75
CA PRO A 87 -10.43 8.52 15.44
C PRO A 87 -10.24 9.05 14.00
N ASP A 88 -9.13 8.68 13.35
CA ASP A 88 -8.77 9.11 12.01
C ASP A 88 -9.09 8.07 10.93
N ALA A 89 -9.59 6.88 11.32
CA ALA A 89 -9.80 5.71 10.44
C ALA A 89 -10.49 6.05 9.11
N GLU A 90 -11.49 6.93 9.15
CA GLU A 90 -12.31 7.27 7.98
C GLU A 90 -12.25 8.76 7.62
N LYS A 91 -11.45 9.57 8.32
CA LYS A 91 -11.42 11.03 8.12
C LYS A 91 -11.18 11.41 6.67
N VAL A 92 -10.26 10.71 6.01
CA VAL A 92 -9.95 10.96 4.59
C VAL A 92 -11.13 10.61 3.68
N LEU A 93 -11.88 9.53 3.98
CA LEU A 93 -13.05 9.14 3.19
C LEU A 93 -14.20 10.13 3.35
N LEU A 94 -14.35 10.75 4.53
CA LEU A 94 -15.37 11.75 4.81
C LEU A 94 -15.20 13.06 4.00
N THR A 95 -14.07 13.24 3.32
CA THR A 95 -13.84 14.36 2.38
C THR A 95 -14.51 14.13 1.02
N ALA A 96 -15.06 12.95 0.77
CA ALA A 96 -15.71 12.58 -0.48
C ALA A 96 -17.11 11.95 -0.26
N PRO A 97 -17.98 11.94 -1.29
CA PRO A 97 -19.26 11.25 -1.25
C PRO A 97 -19.10 9.76 -0.91
N ALA A 98 -20.03 9.21 -0.11
CA ALA A 98 -20.03 7.80 0.28
C ALA A 98 -20.00 6.82 -0.91
N THR A 99 -20.59 7.22 -2.05
CA THR A 99 -20.58 6.43 -3.29
C THR A 99 -19.18 6.26 -3.89
N GLN A 100 -18.20 7.08 -3.49
CA GLN A 100 -16.82 7.01 -3.97
C GLN A 100 -15.88 6.29 -2.99
N HIS A 101 -16.34 5.95 -1.77
CA HIS A 101 -15.46 5.40 -0.72
C HIS A 101 -14.74 4.14 -1.14
N ALA A 102 -15.39 3.22 -1.85
CA ALA A 102 -14.75 2.01 -2.34
C ALA A 102 -13.57 2.31 -3.29
N ILE A 103 -13.78 3.23 -4.24
CA ILE A 103 -12.76 3.64 -5.21
C ILE A 103 -11.59 4.38 -4.52
N LEU A 104 -11.88 5.20 -3.51
CA LEU A 104 -10.84 5.84 -2.71
C LEU A 104 -10.01 4.83 -1.93
N ILE A 105 -10.65 3.82 -1.32
CA ILE A 105 -9.94 2.75 -0.60
C ILE A 105 -9.08 1.94 -1.58
N GLU A 106 -9.57 1.66 -2.79
CA GLU A 106 -8.77 1.03 -3.84
C GLU A 106 -7.55 1.87 -4.21
N ALA A 107 -7.72 3.17 -4.48
CA ALA A 107 -6.62 4.06 -4.83
C ALA A 107 -5.57 4.16 -3.71
N MET A 108 -6.01 4.26 -2.45
CA MET A 108 -5.12 4.23 -1.28
C MET A 108 -4.42 2.87 -1.13
N THR A 109 -5.11 1.77 -1.38
CA THR A 109 -4.49 0.44 -1.33
C THR A 109 -3.44 0.30 -2.44
N ALA A 110 -3.72 0.80 -3.65
CA ALA A 110 -2.78 0.77 -4.77
C ALA A 110 -1.54 1.62 -4.45
N HIS A 111 -1.72 2.77 -3.80
CA HIS A 111 -0.62 3.56 -3.24
C HIS A 111 0.25 2.72 -2.29
N GLU A 112 -0.34 2.04 -1.31
CA GLU A 112 0.44 1.19 -0.38
C GLU A 112 1.12 0.00 -1.09
N VAL A 113 0.47 -0.59 -2.09
CA VAL A 113 1.06 -1.66 -2.90
C VAL A 113 2.25 -1.15 -3.73
N ALA A 114 2.24 0.10 -4.16
CA ALA A 114 3.36 0.72 -4.88
C ALA A 114 4.66 0.69 -4.05
N HIS A 115 4.55 0.97 -2.74
CA HIS A 115 5.66 0.88 -1.81
C HIS A 115 6.22 -0.55 -1.75
N CYS A 116 5.33 -1.53 -1.64
CA CYS A 116 5.73 -2.94 -1.68
C CYS A 116 6.42 -3.32 -2.99
N TRP A 117 5.90 -2.86 -4.13
CA TRP A 117 6.47 -3.16 -5.43
C TRP A 117 7.90 -2.62 -5.57
N ARG A 118 8.17 -1.37 -5.15
CA ARG A 118 9.53 -0.81 -5.16
C ARG A 118 10.47 -1.58 -4.23
N PHE A 119 10.00 -1.96 -3.05
CA PHE A 119 10.78 -2.78 -2.13
C PHE A 119 11.10 -4.16 -2.72
N ALA A 120 10.10 -4.88 -3.23
CA ALA A 120 10.25 -6.23 -3.79
C ALA A 120 11.18 -6.28 -5.00
N ASN A 121 11.23 -5.18 -5.78
CA ASN A 121 12.15 -5.04 -6.92
C ASN A 121 13.53 -4.50 -6.53
N GLY A 122 13.81 -4.30 -5.24
CA GLY A 122 15.13 -3.83 -4.77
C GLY A 122 15.44 -2.38 -5.15
N ILE A 123 14.42 -1.58 -5.43
CA ILE A 123 14.55 -0.18 -5.88
C ILE A 123 13.92 0.82 -4.89
N TRP A 124 13.77 0.43 -3.63
CA TRP A 124 13.34 1.30 -2.55
C TRP A 124 14.28 2.51 -2.41
N HIS A 125 13.76 3.74 -2.51
CA HIS A 125 14.53 4.99 -2.58
C HIS A 125 15.54 5.10 -3.72
N ALA A 126 15.58 4.14 -4.67
CA ALA A 126 16.52 4.18 -5.77
C ALA A 126 16.09 5.22 -6.81
N LEU A 127 17.08 5.97 -7.32
CA LEU A 127 16.93 6.94 -8.40
C LEU A 127 17.45 6.33 -9.71
N PRO A 128 16.94 6.80 -10.87
CA PRO A 128 17.43 6.33 -12.17
C PRO A 128 18.94 6.54 -12.32
N ALA A 129 19.61 5.62 -12.99
CA ALA A 129 21.04 5.73 -13.27
C ALA A 129 21.35 7.06 -13.99
N GLY A 130 22.39 7.77 -13.50
CA GLY A 130 22.78 9.07 -14.04
C GLY A 130 21.94 10.26 -13.55
N PHE A 131 20.91 10.03 -12.74
CA PHE A 131 20.24 11.12 -12.04
C PHE A 131 21.18 11.71 -10.99
N VAL A 132 21.36 13.02 -11.03
CA VAL A 132 22.10 13.78 -10.04
C VAL A 132 21.13 14.73 -9.37
N GLU A 133 20.93 14.56 -8.07
CA GLU A 133 20.10 15.47 -7.28
C GLU A 133 20.73 16.87 -7.31
N ALA A 134 19.92 17.90 -7.60
CA ALA A 134 20.37 19.28 -7.51
C ALA A 134 20.66 19.61 -6.03
N THR A 135 21.94 19.75 -5.69
CA THR A 135 22.36 20.17 -4.34
C THR A 135 22.53 21.68 -4.31
N ASN A 136 21.77 22.38 -3.47
CA ASN A 136 22.02 23.78 -3.16
C ASN A 136 23.16 23.89 -2.13
N ASP A 137 23.86 25.03 -2.08
CA ASP A 137 24.93 25.29 -1.11
C ASP A 137 24.44 25.17 0.36
N GLU A 138 23.14 25.29 0.60
CA GLU A 138 22.46 25.10 1.90
C GLU A 138 22.27 23.64 2.31
N ASP A 139 22.53 22.68 1.42
CA ASP A 139 22.46 21.23 1.68
C ASP A 139 23.83 20.65 2.07
N LYS A 140 24.79 21.52 2.41
CA LYS A 140 26.10 21.13 2.95
C LYS A 140 25.97 20.56 4.36
N ASP A 141 26.88 19.64 4.67
CA ASP A 141 26.87 18.68 5.77
C ASP A 141 26.23 19.12 7.10
N GLY A 142 25.48 18.21 7.71
CA GLY A 142 24.84 18.38 9.02
C GLY A 142 23.50 17.65 9.12
N ALA A 143 22.95 17.59 10.34
CA ALA A 143 21.69 16.90 10.61
C ALA A 143 20.49 17.47 9.82
N LEU A 144 20.47 18.79 9.58
CA LEU A 144 19.42 19.43 8.78
C LEU A 144 19.50 19.03 7.29
N ALA A 145 20.69 19.01 6.70
CA ALA A 145 20.89 18.58 5.33
C ALA A 145 20.54 17.11 5.13
N GLN A 146 20.88 16.25 6.09
CA GLN A 146 20.46 14.85 6.09
C GLN A 146 18.92 14.73 6.12
N ARG A 147 18.26 15.47 7.01
CA ARG A 147 16.80 15.42 7.13
C ARG A 147 16.10 15.92 5.86
N LYS A 148 16.63 16.96 5.20
CA LYS A 148 16.13 17.42 3.89
C LYS A 148 16.26 16.33 2.81
N ARG A 149 17.39 15.60 2.77
CA ARG A 149 17.56 14.47 1.84
C ARG A 149 16.59 13.33 2.12
N GLU A 150 16.39 12.98 3.39
CA GLU A 150 15.39 11.98 3.80
C GLU A 150 13.97 12.41 3.41
N MET A 151 13.63 13.69 3.60
CA MET A 151 12.35 14.25 3.17
C MET A 151 12.13 14.13 1.67
N ARG A 152 13.11 14.51 0.85
CA ARG A 152 13.02 14.36 -0.61
C ARG A 152 12.94 12.90 -1.05
N ALA A 153 13.71 12.02 -0.42
CA ALA A 153 13.65 10.58 -0.70
C ALA A 153 12.24 10.03 -0.44
N THR A 154 11.63 10.36 0.70
CA THR A 154 10.25 9.98 1.01
C THR A 154 9.25 10.63 0.07
N GLN A 155 9.38 11.93 -0.22
CA GLN A 155 8.50 12.65 -1.15
C GLN A 155 8.46 11.99 -2.53
N ARG A 156 9.61 11.50 -3.02
CA ARG A 156 9.69 10.77 -4.28
C ARG A 156 9.01 9.40 -4.21
N GLU A 157 9.14 8.66 -3.10
CA GLU A 157 8.40 7.40 -2.92
C GLU A 157 6.89 7.64 -2.90
N GLU A 158 6.43 8.64 -2.15
CA GLU A 158 5.03 9.05 -2.09
C GLU A 158 4.52 9.50 -3.46
N GLY A 159 5.33 10.21 -4.24
CA GLY A 159 4.99 10.63 -5.59
C GLY A 159 4.81 9.45 -6.54
N PHE A 160 5.65 8.43 -6.45
CA PHE A 160 5.45 7.18 -7.21
C PHE A 160 4.16 6.47 -6.79
N ALA A 161 3.91 6.37 -5.48
CA ALA A 161 2.75 5.69 -4.94
C ALA A 161 1.42 6.38 -5.31
N ASP A 162 1.38 7.72 -5.31
CA ASP A 162 0.23 8.49 -5.82
C ASP A 162 -0.02 8.24 -7.30
N LEU A 163 1.04 8.14 -8.11
CA LEU A 163 0.90 7.83 -9.54
C LEU A 163 0.36 6.41 -9.77
N VAL A 164 0.76 5.44 -8.95
CA VAL A 164 0.20 4.08 -9.00
C VAL A 164 -1.29 4.08 -8.64
N GLY A 165 -1.69 4.84 -7.61
CA GLY A 165 -3.11 5.02 -7.27
C GLY A 165 -3.92 5.60 -8.43
N LEU A 166 -3.39 6.62 -9.11
CA LEU A 166 -4.05 7.21 -10.29
C LEU A 166 -4.07 6.24 -11.49
N ALA A 167 -2.99 5.51 -11.74
CA ALA A 167 -2.92 4.52 -12.82
C ALA A 167 -3.94 3.38 -12.61
N TRP A 168 -4.07 2.89 -11.38
CA TRP A 168 -5.09 1.91 -10.99
C TRP A 168 -6.49 2.40 -11.35
N THR A 169 -6.84 3.61 -10.91
CA THR A 169 -8.16 4.17 -11.19
C THR A 169 -8.39 4.41 -12.67
N GLN A 170 -7.38 4.83 -13.43
CA GLN A 170 -7.52 4.99 -14.88
C GLN A 170 -7.81 3.66 -15.59
N GLN A 171 -7.28 2.54 -15.08
CA GLN A 171 -7.45 1.23 -15.67
C GLN A 171 -8.78 0.58 -15.25
N HIS A 172 -9.18 0.74 -13.99
CA HIS A 172 -10.30 -0.01 -13.39
C HIS A 172 -11.58 0.82 -13.21
N HIS A 173 -11.46 2.14 -13.06
CA HIS A 173 -12.57 3.08 -12.82
C HIS A 173 -12.39 4.38 -13.63
N PRO A 174 -12.20 4.31 -14.97
CA PRO A 174 -11.86 5.47 -15.78
C PRO A 174 -12.90 6.61 -15.70
N GLU A 175 -14.16 6.30 -15.45
CA GLU A 175 -15.25 7.26 -15.24
C GLU A 175 -15.12 8.08 -13.95
N HIS A 176 -14.32 7.59 -13.00
CA HIS A 176 -14.05 8.25 -11.71
C HIS A 176 -12.69 8.94 -11.66
N TYR A 177 -11.87 8.83 -12.72
CA TYR A 177 -10.50 9.36 -12.74
C TYR A 177 -10.43 10.85 -12.40
N GLU A 178 -11.26 11.68 -13.03
CA GLU A 178 -11.25 13.14 -12.82
C GLU A 178 -11.60 13.51 -11.36
N GLN A 179 -12.55 12.77 -10.78
CA GLN A 179 -12.98 12.99 -9.40
C GLN A 179 -11.88 12.60 -8.42
N LEU A 180 -11.25 11.43 -8.63
CA LEU A 180 -10.12 10.99 -7.81
C LEU A 180 -8.92 11.94 -7.94
N HIS A 181 -8.60 12.37 -9.17
CA HIS A 181 -7.49 13.30 -9.41
C HIS A 181 -7.71 14.63 -8.69
N THR A 182 -8.94 15.15 -8.74
CA THR A 182 -9.33 16.38 -8.03
C THR A 182 -9.19 16.20 -6.52
N TRP A 183 -9.77 15.14 -5.97
CA TRP A 183 -9.68 14.81 -4.55
C TRP A 183 -8.21 14.67 -4.08
N LEU A 184 -7.38 13.97 -4.84
CA LEU A 184 -5.96 13.78 -4.50
C LEU A 184 -5.18 15.09 -4.60
N THR A 185 -5.50 15.93 -5.59
CA THR A 185 -4.92 17.28 -5.72
C THR A 185 -5.22 18.14 -4.50
N GLU A 186 -6.46 18.12 -4.01
CA GLU A 186 -6.88 18.83 -2.80
C GLU A 186 -6.18 18.27 -1.55
N LEU A 187 -6.18 16.94 -1.39
CA LEU A 187 -5.55 16.25 -0.26
C LEU A 187 -4.05 16.58 -0.14
N ARG A 188 -3.33 16.64 -1.27
CA ARG A 188 -1.89 16.99 -1.28
C ARG A 188 -1.63 18.50 -1.26
N SER A 189 -2.64 19.32 -1.53
CA SER A 189 -2.54 20.78 -1.38
C SER A 189 -2.78 21.23 0.07
N ASP A 190 -3.54 20.48 0.84
CA ASP A 190 -3.77 20.70 2.28
C ASP A 190 -2.60 20.16 3.13
N GLN A 191 -1.38 20.57 2.77
CA GLN A 191 -0.15 20.24 3.50
C GLN A 191 0.38 21.50 4.19
N PRO A 192 0.69 21.45 5.50
CA PRO A 192 1.07 22.64 6.25
C PRO A 192 2.43 23.22 5.83
N LEU A 193 3.26 22.45 5.13
CA LEU A 193 4.61 22.82 4.72
C LEU A 193 4.87 22.36 3.27
N ALA A 194 5.33 23.29 2.43
CA ALA A 194 5.88 22.93 1.11
C ALA A 194 7.15 22.07 1.29
N GLY A 195 7.29 21.05 0.43
CA GLY A 195 8.36 20.06 0.53
C GLY A 195 8.19 19.07 1.68
N SER A 196 7.00 18.94 2.28
CA SER A 196 6.70 17.86 3.23
C SER A 196 6.78 16.49 2.55
N TYR A 197 6.80 15.43 3.36
CA TYR A 197 6.84 14.05 2.87
C TYR A 197 5.73 13.74 1.83
N HIS A 198 4.57 14.39 1.94
CA HIS A 198 3.43 14.17 1.05
C HIS A 198 3.23 15.30 0.03
N ASP A 199 4.21 16.19 -0.14
CA ASP A 199 4.14 17.21 -1.20
C ASP A 199 4.44 16.57 -2.58
N THR A 200 3.47 15.85 -3.13
CA THR A 200 3.62 15.10 -4.40
C THR A 200 3.01 15.83 -5.60
N ARG A 201 2.71 17.13 -5.43
CA ARG A 201 1.93 17.94 -6.39
C ARG A 201 2.51 17.96 -7.80
N VAL A 202 3.85 17.90 -7.92
CA VAL A 202 4.54 17.82 -9.23
C VAL A 202 4.09 16.58 -10.01
N TRP A 203 4.02 15.41 -9.37
CA TRP A 203 3.62 14.17 -10.03
C TRP A 203 2.12 14.13 -10.31
N ILE A 204 1.29 14.59 -9.37
CA ILE A 204 -0.16 14.69 -9.58
C ILE A 204 -0.49 15.60 -10.75
N ALA A 205 0.22 16.73 -10.90
CA ALA A 205 0.04 17.64 -12.04
C ALA A 205 0.39 16.97 -13.39
N LEU A 206 1.43 16.13 -13.43
CA LEU A 206 1.79 15.38 -14.63
C LEU A 206 0.72 14.36 -15.04
N ALA A 207 -0.04 13.84 -14.07
CA ALA A 207 -1.15 12.91 -14.27
C ALA A 207 -2.51 13.61 -14.39
N LYS A 208 -2.57 14.92 -14.67
CA LYS A 208 -3.86 15.65 -14.79
C LYS A 208 -4.84 15.00 -15.78
N HIS A 209 -4.33 14.48 -16.89
CA HIS A 209 -5.15 13.83 -17.89
C HIS A 209 -4.95 12.32 -17.84
N PRO A 210 -6.03 11.52 -17.93
CA PRO A 210 -5.95 10.06 -17.89
C PRO A 210 -5.10 9.47 -19.02
N SER A 211 -4.91 10.21 -20.11
CA SER A 211 -4.02 9.86 -21.22
C SER A 211 -2.53 9.95 -20.88
N ALA A 212 -2.16 10.43 -19.69
CA ALA A 212 -0.80 10.32 -19.17
C ALA A 212 -0.40 8.85 -18.93
N PHE A 213 -1.39 7.99 -18.73
CA PHE A 213 -1.26 6.54 -18.64
C PHE A 213 -1.67 5.93 -19.99
N THR A 214 -0.82 5.03 -20.50
CA THR A 214 -0.98 4.39 -21.81
C THR A 214 -1.83 3.13 -21.77
N ARG A 215 -2.27 2.67 -20.59
CA ARG A 215 -2.97 1.39 -20.39
C ARG A 215 -2.21 0.20 -20.99
N GLY A 216 -0.89 0.22 -20.83
CA GLY A 216 0.01 -0.88 -21.11
C GLY A 216 -0.14 -2.03 -20.12
N GLU A 217 0.80 -2.96 -20.15
CA GLU A 217 0.68 -4.23 -19.41
C GLU A 217 0.90 -4.10 -17.89
N SER A 218 1.56 -3.03 -17.44
CA SER A 218 1.96 -2.84 -16.04
C SER A 218 1.71 -1.42 -15.57
N LEU A 219 0.77 -1.27 -14.63
CA LEU A 219 0.48 0.02 -13.99
C LEU A 219 1.70 0.61 -13.27
N PHE A 220 2.61 -0.25 -12.79
CA PHE A 220 3.84 0.18 -12.11
C PHE A 220 4.82 0.81 -13.10
N ASP A 221 4.94 0.25 -14.30
CA ASP A 221 5.86 0.78 -15.32
C ASP A 221 5.36 2.11 -15.87
N GLU A 222 4.05 2.26 -16.04
CA GLU A 222 3.44 3.52 -16.44
C GLU A 222 3.64 4.61 -15.38
N ALA A 223 3.37 4.29 -14.11
CA ALA A 223 3.63 5.18 -13.00
C ALA A 223 5.13 5.52 -12.89
N PHE A 224 6.01 4.54 -13.11
CA PHE A 224 7.47 4.73 -13.05
C PHE A 224 7.96 5.68 -14.15
N ALA A 225 7.47 5.53 -15.38
CA ALA A 225 7.81 6.42 -16.49
C ALA A 225 7.41 7.88 -16.19
N LEU A 226 6.22 8.09 -15.64
CA LEU A 226 5.74 9.41 -15.26
C LEU A 226 6.47 9.96 -14.03
N TRP A 227 6.84 9.08 -13.10
CA TRP A 227 7.65 9.41 -11.93
C TRP A 227 9.02 9.96 -12.31
N ILE A 228 9.72 9.30 -13.25
CA ILE A 228 11.01 9.78 -13.79
C ILE A 228 10.87 11.17 -14.41
N LYS A 229 9.76 11.43 -15.11
CA LYS A 229 9.49 12.76 -15.68
C LYS A 229 9.35 13.82 -14.58
N GLY A 230 8.70 13.48 -13.46
CA GLY A 230 8.52 14.37 -12.31
C GLY A 230 9.83 14.76 -11.62
N LEU A 231 10.83 13.87 -11.59
CA LEU A 231 12.16 14.18 -11.03
C LEU A 231 12.85 15.38 -11.70
N ARG A 232 12.43 15.77 -12.91
CA ARG A 232 12.99 16.93 -13.64
C ARG A 232 12.40 18.27 -13.22
N PHE A 233 11.33 18.26 -12.42
CA PHE A 233 10.59 19.44 -12.00
C PHE A 233 10.62 19.61 -10.47
N GLU A 234 11.41 18.79 -9.77
CA GLU A 234 11.69 18.94 -8.34
C GLU A 234 12.63 20.14 -8.17
N HIS A 235 12.09 21.27 -7.72
CA HIS A 235 12.81 22.51 -7.44
C HIS A 235 12.43 23.06 -6.08
#